data_AF-A0A2E6Q2Y2-F1
#
_entry.id   AF-A0A2E6Q2Y2-F1
#
_cell.length_a   1.000
_cell.length_b   1.000
_cell.length_c   1.000
_cell.angle_alpha   90.00
_cell.angle_beta   90.00
_cell.angle_gamma   90.00
#
_symmetry.space_group_name_H-M   'P 1'
#
loop_
_entity.id
_entity.type
_entity.pdbx_description
1 polymer ?
#
loop_
_entity_poly.entity_id
_entity_poly.type
_entity_poly.pdbx_seq_one_letter_code
_entity_poly.pdbx_strand_id
1 'polypeptide(L)'
;MQSPASTSRSSGPSERVSAAVVLAAGKGTRMGSDLPKVMHQVAGRPILDWVVDAAEAAGVKRIVLVVGYGQELVRQAMAQRPNVCFAEQTEQLGTGHATLCAESEVGDADDVLVLAGDGPLIRSSVLERLIA
;
A
#
# COMPACT_ATOMS: atom_id res chain seq x y z
N MET A 1 -52.90 -1.80 -8.19
CA MET A 1 -51.63 -2.19 -8.84
C MET A 1 -50.81 -0.93 -9.03
N GLN A 2 -49.89 -0.63 -8.10
CA GLN A 2 -48.96 0.49 -8.23
C GLN A 2 -47.64 -0.04 -8.79
N SER A 3 -47.22 0.48 -9.94
CA SER A 3 -45.89 0.21 -10.51
C SER A 3 -44.82 0.82 -9.61
N PRO A 4 -43.72 0.11 -9.29
CA PRO A 4 -42.61 0.73 -8.60
C PRO A 4 -41.84 1.63 -9.56
N ALA A 5 -41.57 2.85 -9.10
CA ALA A 5 -40.74 3.83 -9.79
C ALA A 5 -39.35 3.25 -10.10
N SER A 6 -38.93 3.38 -11.35
CA SER A 6 -37.57 3.08 -11.79
C SER A 6 -36.61 4.13 -11.21
N THR A 7 -35.90 3.77 -10.15
CA THR A 7 -34.77 4.58 -9.65
C THR A 7 -33.60 4.41 -10.61
N SER A 8 -33.50 5.27 -11.62
CA SER A 8 -32.30 5.39 -12.44
C SER A 8 -31.19 5.98 -11.57
N ARG A 9 -30.18 5.18 -11.21
CA ARG A 9 -28.91 5.73 -10.73
C ARG A 9 -28.18 6.29 -11.95
N SER A 10 -28.30 7.60 -12.18
CA SER A 10 -27.29 8.34 -12.92
C SER A 10 -26.11 8.56 -11.98
N SER A 11 -24.97 7.96 -12.26
CA SER A 11 -23.70 8.42 -11.69
C SER A 11 -22.73 8.62 -12.83
N GLY A 12 -22.24 9.85 -12.99
CA GLY A 12 -20.95 10.10 -13.64
C GLY A 12 -19.83 9.35 -12.88
N PRO A 13 -18.54 9.54 -13.23
CA PRO A 13 -17.47 8.83 -12.54
C PRO A 13 -17.56 9.13 -11.03
N SER A 14 -18.04 8.15 -10.27
CA SER A 14 -17.95 8.14 -8.82
C SER A 14 -16.46 8.21 -8.48
N GLU A 15 -16.09 9.02 -7.49
CA GLU A 15 -14.73 9.05 -6.96
C GLU A 15 -14.41 7.62 -6.46
N ARG A 16 -13.74 6.80 -7.29
CA ARG A 16 -13.40 5.42 -6.95
C ARG A 16 -12.47 5.45 -5.73
N VAL A 17 -12.81 4.69 -4.70
CA VAL A 17 -12.00 4.62 -3.48
C VAL A 17 -10.80 3.73 -3.76
N SER A 18 -9.60 4.29 -3.79
CA SER A 18 -8.37 3.52 -3.98
C SER A 18 -7.62 3.29 -2.66
N ALA A 19 -7.18 2.06 -2.44
CA ALA A 19 -6.21 1.70 -1.41
C ALA A 19 -4.86 1.29 -2.03
N ALA A 20 -3.78 1.36 -1.27
CA ALA A 20 -2.48 0.82 -1.67
C ALA A 20 -2.04 -0.29 -0.71
N VAL A 21 -1.53 -1.38 -1.27
CA VAL A 21 -0.84 -2.46 -0.56
C VAL A 21 0.64 -2.36 -0.91
N VAL A 22 1.48 -2.05 0.08
CA VAL A 22 2.93 -1.92 -0.09
C VAL A 22 3.62 -3.15 0.48
N LEU A 23 4.29 -3.90 -0.39
CA LEU A 23 4.96 -5.15 -0.03
C LEU A 23 6.32 -4.85 0.64
N ALA A 24 6.40 -5.04 1.96
CA ALA A 24 7.54 -4.68 2.80
C ALA A 24 8.05 -5.82 3.72
N ALA A 25 7.56 -7.06 3.54
CA ALA A 25 7.89 -8.20 4.41
C ALA A 25 9.25 -8.88 4.10
N GLY A 26 9.93 -8.46 3.03
CA GLY A 26 11.14 -9.09 2.54
C GLY A 26 12.38 -8.82 3.40
N LYS A 27 13.14 -9.88 3.70
CA LYS A 27 14.37 -9.82 4.51
C LYS A 27 15.53 -9.05 3.84
N GLY A 28 15.59 -9.01 2.51
CA GLY A 28 16.70 -8.34 1.81
C GLY A 28 18.05 -9.05 1.95
N THR A 29 18.08 -10.38 1.86
CA THR A 29 19.29 -11.21 2.14
C THR A 29 20.54 -10.85 1.32
N ARG A 30 20.38 -10.22 0.16
CA ARG A 30 21.49 -9.73 -0.68
C ARG A 30 22.09 -8.40 -0.22
N MET A 31 21.48 -7.72 0.76
CA MET A 31 21.94 -6.43 1.28
C MET A 31 23.12 -6.56 2.24
N GLY A 32 23.38 -7.75 2.79
CA GLY A 32 24.47 -7.97 3.76
C GLY A 32 24.29 -7.17 5.06
N SER A 33 23.04 -6.93 5.46
CA SER A 33 22.64 -6.09 6.59
C SER A 33 21.45 -6.72 7.32
N ASP A 34 21.38 -6.53 8.64
CA ASP A 34 20.23 -6.95 9.46
C ASP A 34 19.05 -5.97 9.37
N LEU A 35 19.26 -4.80 8.76
CA LEU A 35 18.22 -3.82 8.54
C LEU A 35 17.26 -4.34 7.45
N PRO A 36 15.92 -4.25 7.62
CA PRO A 36 14.97 -4.57 6.55
C PRO A 36 15.29 -3.79 5.27
N LYS A 37 15.10 -4.42 4.10
CA LYS A 37 15.45 -3.81 2.80
C LYS A 37 14.86 -2.41 2.65
N VAL A 38 13.58 -2.27 2.98
CA VAL A 38 12.80 -1.03 2.84
C VAL A 38 13.23 0.09 3.81
N MET A 39 13.97 -0.26 4.87
CA MET A 39 14.47 0.70 5.86
C MET A 39 15.86 1.26 5.53
N HIS A 40 16.54 0.72 4.51
CA HIS A 40 17.78 1.32 4.02
C HIS A 40 17.51 2.71 3.47
N GLN A 41 18.49 3.61 3.61
CA GLN A 41 18.30 5.01 3.26
C GLN A 41 18.71 5.32 1.82
N VAL A 42 17.88 6.12 1.15
CA VAL A 42 18.19 6.79 -0.12
C VAL A 42 17.94 8.28 0.09
N ALA A 43 18.94 9.10 -0.23
CA ALA A 43 18.92 10.55 0.02
C ALA A 43 18.54 10.90 1.48
N GLY A 44 19.07 10.14 2.45
CA GLY A 44 18.88 10.38 3.88
C GLY A 44 17.54 9.92 4.46
N ARG A 45 16.68 9.27 3.67
CA ARG A 45 15.35 8.79 4.11
C ARG A 45 15.19 7.30 3.81
N PRO A 46 14.52 6.51 4.67
CA PRO A 46 14.14 5.13 4.36
C PRO A 46 13.52 5.01 2.96
N ILE A 47 13.87 3.95 2.22
CA ILE A 47 13.29 3.66 0.90
C ILE A 47 11.75 3.63 0.98
N LEU A 48 11.21 3.05 2.06
CA LEU A 48 9.77 2.92 2.27
C LEU A 48 9.05 4.28 2.27
N ASP A 49 9.67 5.32 2.86
CA ASP A 49 9.05 6.65 2.93
C ASP A 49 8.73 7.19 1.54
N TRP A 50 9.63 7.00 0.57
CA TRP A 50 9.42 7.47 -0.80
C TRP A 50 8.23 6.79 -1.49
N VAL A 51 8.01 5.51 -1.19
CA VAL A 51 6.88 4.75 -1.76
C VAL A 51 5.56 5.19 -1.12
N VAL A 52 5.54 5.36 0.20
CA VAL A 52 4.35 5.81 0.93
C VAL A 52 3.99 7.23 0.52
N ASP A 53 4.96 8.15 0.46
CA ASP A 53 4.75 9.52 0.00
C ASP A 53 4.17 9.57 -1.43
N ALA A 54 4.66 8.72 -2.33
CA ALA A 54 4.17 8.68 -3.70
C ALA A 54 2.70 8.21 -3.78
N ALA A 55 2.31 7.25 -2.95
CA ALA A 55 0.92 6.80 -2.85
C ALA A 55 0.01 7.88 -2.25
N GLU A 56 0.46 8.55 -1.17
CA GLU A 56 -0.25 9.67 -0.56
C GLU A 56 -0.46 10.82 -1.55
N ALA A 57 0.61 11.21 -2.26
CA ALA A 57 0.57 12.26 -3.27
C ALA A 57 -0.34 11.91 -4.46
N ALA A 58 -0.54 10.63 -4.74
CA ALA A 58 -1.49 10.15 -5.74
C ALA A 58 -2.95 10.14 -5.25
N GLY A 59 -3.21 10.59 -4.02
CA GLY A 59 -4.56 10.67 -3.45
C GLY A 59 -5.03 9.39 -2.75
N VAL A 60 -4.16 8.41 -2.53
CA VAL A 60 -4.52 7.17 -1.82
C VAL A 60 -4.75 7.47 -0.33
N LYS A 61 -5.97 7.20 0.14
CA LYS A 61 -6.40 7.53 1.52
C LYS A 61 -6.12 6.40 2.52
N ARG A 62 -5.83 5.19 2.06
CA ARG A 62 -5.54 4.01 2.89
C ARG A 62 -4.33 3.25 2.34
N ILE A 63 -3.32 3.06 3.18
CA ILE A 63 -2.09 2.38 2.82
C ILE A 63 -1.86 1.22 3.78
N VAL A 64 -1.88 0.00 3.25
CA VAL A 64 -1.58 -1.23 3.99
C VAL A 64 -0.12 -1.60 3.75
N LEU A 65 0.70 -1.58 4.80
CA LEU A 65 2.07 -2.07 4.75
C LEU A 65 2.09 -3.56 5.12
N VAL A 66 2.47 -4.40 4.17
CA VAL A 66 2.67 -5.83 4.44
C VAL A 66 4.04 -6.02 5.05
N VAL A 67 4.10 -6.32 6.34
CA VAL A 67 5.34 -6.43 7.13
C VAL A 67 5.64 -7.87 7.51
N GLY A 68 6.90 -8.16 7.83
CA GLY A 68 7.37 -9.48 8.21
C GLY A 68 8.69 -9.39 8.96
N TYR A 69 9.80 -9.74 8.30
CA TYR A 69 11.13 -9.64 8.92
C TYR A 69 11.44 -8.21 9.39
N GLY A 70 11.83 -8.06 10.66
CA GLY A 70 12.16 -6.75 11.25
C GLY A 70 10.98 -5.77 11.27
N GLN A 71 9.73 -6.28 11.28
CA GLN A 71 8.51 -5.47 11.24
C GLN A 71 8.45 -4.37 12.30
N GLU A 72 9.05 -4.56 13.48
CA GLU A 72 9.02 -3.57 14.55
C GLU A 72 9.65 -2.24 14.11
N LEU A 73 10.76 -2.30 13.37
CA LEU A 73 11.42 -1.10 12.83
C LEU A 73 10.54 -0.39 11.81
N VAL A 74 9.82 -1.14 10.97
CA VAL A 74 8.89 -0.59 9.98
C VAL A 74 7.69 0.05 10.67
N ARG A 75 7.12 -0.63 11.67
CA ARG A 75 5.99 -0.13 12.47
C ARG A 75 6.37 1.16 13.18
N GLN A 76 7.53 1.19 13.84
CA GLN A 76 8.03 2.38 14.53
C GLN A 76 8.23 3.55 13.56
N ALA A 77 8.86 3.31 12.40
CA ALA A 77 9.12 4.35 11.42
C ALA A 77 7.86 4.96 10.81
N MET A 78 6.77 4.18 10.72
CA MET A 78 5.53 4.58 10.06
C MET A 78 4.41 4.95 11.05
N ALA A 79 4.64 4.84 12.36
CA ALA A 79 3.63 5.02 13.41
C ALA A 79 2.96 6.41 13.42
N GLN A 80 3.62 7.43 12.89
CA GLN A 80 3.08 8.80 12.84
C GLN A 80 2.23 9.08 11.59
N ARG A 81 2.06 8.10 10.69
CA ARG A 81 1.23 8.25 9.49
C ARG A 81 -0.19 7.71 9.76
N PRO A 82 -1.22 8.57 9.86
CA PRO A 82 -2.55 8.18 10.32
C PRO A 82 -3.34 7.31 9.33
N ASN A 83 -2.95 7.34 8.05
CA ASN A 83 -3.54 6.60 6.94
C ASN A 83 -2.84 5.24 6.67
N VAL A 84 -1.83 4.90 7.48
CA VAL A 84 -1.07 3.67 7.36
C VAL A 84 -1.60 2.63 8.36
N CYS A 85 -1.93 1.44 7.85
CA CYS A 85 -2.16 0.24 8.64
C CYS A 85 -1.18 -0.86 8.23
N PHE A 86 -1.17 -1.96 8.98
CA PHE A 86 -0.19 -3.03 8.83
C PHE A 86 -0.88 -4.38 8.69
N ALA A 87 -0.45 -5.15 7.71
CA ALA A 87 -0.76 -6.56 7.57
C ALA A 87 0.50 -7.38 7.81
N GLU A 88 0.41 -8.49 8.52
CA GLU A 88 1.57 -9.34 8.80
C GLU A 88 1.62 -10.52 7.84
N GLN A 89 2.76 -10.67 7.15
CA GLN A 89 3.13 -11.89 6.45
C GLN A 89 4.09 -12.69 7.32
N THR A 90 3.56 -13.67 8.06
CA THR A 90 4.34 -14.55 8.93
C THR A 90 5.24 -15.52 8.13
N GLU A 91 4.75 -16.00 6.98
CA GLU A 91 5.48 -16.89 6.07
C GLU A 91 5.71 -16.25 4.69
N GLN A 92 6.96 -16.27 4.22
CA GLN A 92 7.37 -15.64 2.95
C GLN A 92 7.07 -16.55 1.74
N LEU A 93 5.79 -16.82 1.50
CA LEU A 93 5.29 -17.67 0.40
C LEU A 93 5.16 -16.95 -0.95
N GLY A 94 5.81 -15.79 -1.09
CA GLY A 94 5.82 -14.97 -2.32
C GLY A 94 4.91 -13.74 -2.27
N THR A 95 4.91 -12.98 -3.37
CA THR A 95 4.20 -11.69 -3.48
C THR A 95 2.69 -11.84 -3.52
N GLY A 96 2.16 -12.88 -4.19
CA GLY A 96 0.73 -13.16 -4.17
C GLY A 96 0.20 -13.41 -2.76
N HIS A 97 0.91 -14.23 -1.97
CA HIS A 97 0.60 -14.44 -0.56
C HIS A 97 0.70 -13.12 0.24
N ALA A 98 1.74 -12.31 0.00
CA ALA A 98 1.90 -11.03 0.67
C ALA A 98 0.71 -10.09 0.41
N THR A 99 0.22 -10.03 -0.83
CA THR A 99 -0.98 -9.27 -1.18
C THR A 99 -2.22 -9.81 -0.48
N LEU A 100 -2.39 -11.14 -0.40
CA LEU A 100 -3.51 -11.77 0.32
C LEU A 100 -3.51 -11.44 1.83
N CYS A 101 -2.34 -11.33 2.46
CA CYS A 101 -2.26 -10.92 3.88
C CYS A 101 -2.91 -9.55 4.15
N ALA A 102 -3.02 -8.68 3.14
CA ALA A 102 -3.63 -7.35 3.26
C ALA A 102 -5.15 -7.32 3.03
N GLU A 103 -5.78 -8.44 2.68
CA GLU A 103 -7.19 -8.49 2.24
C GLU A 103 -8.16 -7.89 3.26
N SER A 104 -7.98 -8.16 4.55
CA SER A 104 -8.85 -7.60 5.60
C SER A 104 -8.62 -6.11 5.86
N GLU A 105 -7.46 -5.57 5.48
CA GLU A 105 -7.02 -4.22 5.84
C GLU A 105 -7.35 -3.18 4.76
N VAL A 106 -7.56 -3.60 3.51
CA VAL A 106 -7.88 -2.69 2.38
C VAL A 106 -9.28 -2.09 2.48
N GLY A 107 -10.18 -2.68 3.27
CA GLY A 107 -11.54 -2.18 3.50
C GLY A 107 -12.41 -2.20 2.24
N ASP A 108 -13.30 -1.21 2.09
CA ASP A 108 -14.26 -1.10 0.99
C ASP A 108 -13.66 -0.44 -0.28
N ALA A 109 -12.36 -0.61 -0.53
CA ALA A 109 -11.71 -0.03 -1.69
C ALA A 109 -12.23 -0.65 -3.01
N ASP A 110 -12.58 0.20 -3.98
CA ASP A 110 -12.97 -0.24 -5.33
C ASP A 110 -11.74 -0.76 -6.09
N ASP A 111 -10.61 -0.07 -5.94
CA ASP A 111 -9.35 -0.36 -6.61
C ASP A 111 -8.21 -0.53 -5.60
N VAL A 112 -7.35 -1.52 -5.82
CA VAL A 112 -6.17 -1.77 -4.97
C VAL A 112 -4.89 -1.68 -5.78
N LEU A 113 -4.05 -0.70 -5.45
CA LEU A 113 -2.70 -0.57 -5.98
C LEU A 113 -1.73 -1.47 -5.22
N VAL A 114 -1.08 -2.41 -5.90
CA VAL A 114 -0.02 -3.23 -5.28
C VAL A 114 1.34 -2.65 -5.64
N LEU A 115 2.10 -2.22 -4.64
CA LEU A 115 3.38 -1.53 -4.79
C LEU A 115 4.53 -2.33 -4.17
N ALA A 116 5.67 -2.34 -4.82
CA ALA A 116 6.92 -2.83 -4.23
C ALA A 116 7.45 -1.79 -3.23
N GLY A 117 7.65 -2.18 -1.97
CA GLY A 117 8.13 -1.27 -0.92
C GLY A 117 9.60 -0.85 -1.06
N ASP A 118 10.32 -1.40 -2.03
CA ASP A 118 11.75 -1.18 -2.28
C ASP A 118 12.04 -0.39 -3.57
N GLY A 119 11.01 0.20 -4.19
CA GLY A 119 11.12 1.00 -5.42
C GLY A 119 11.00 2.51 -5.16
N PRO A 120 12.04 3.20 -4.64
CA PRO A 120 11.94 4.58 -4.16
C PRO A 120 11.70 5.62 -5.26
N LEU A 121 11.78 5.24 -6.54
CA LEU A 121 11.62 6.16 -7.68
C LEU A 121 10.22 6.11 -8.31
N ILE A 122 9.28 5.39 -7.69
CA ILE A 122 7.87 5.44 -8.09
C ILE A 122 7.34 6.88 -7.93
N ARG A 123 6.59 7.35 -8.91
CA ARG A 123 6.08 8.73 -8.96
C ARG A 123 4.57 8.73 -8.80
N SER A 124 4.04 9.70 -8.05
CA SER A 124 2.59 9.86 -7.88
C SER A 124 1.88 9.93 -9.24
N SER A 125 2.44 10.68 -10.21
CA SER A 125 1.85 10.79 -11.55
C SER A 125 1.74 9.48 -12.32
N VAL A 126 2.56 8.47 -12.02
CA VAL A 126 2.43 7.13 -12.59
C VAL A 126 1.25 6.40 -11.94
N LEU A 127 1.11 6.53 -10.63
CA LEU A 127 0.01 5.93 -9.85
C LEU A 127 -1.33 6.58 -10.22
N GLU A 128 -1.39 7.91 -10.32
CA GLU A 128 -2.55 8.68 -10.77
C GLU A 128 -3.05 8.22 -12.15
N ARG A 129 -2.14 7.96 -13.09
CA ARG A 129 -2.50 7.43 -14.41
C ARG A 129 -3.00 5.99 -14.39
N LEU A 130 -2.63 5.21 -13.36
CA LEU A 130 -3.05 3.82 -13.22
C LEU A 130 -4.45 3.70 -12.61
N ILE A 131 -4.86 4.67 -11.78
CA ILE A 131 -6.18 4.70 -11.11
C ILE A 131 -7.26 5.48 -11.89
N ALA A 132 -6.86 6.31 -12.86
CA ALA A 132 -7.75 7.15 -13.69
C ALA A 132 -8.77 6.34 -14.50
#